data_AF-A0A0F9PDT9-F1
#
_entry.id   AF-A0A0F9PDT9-F1
#
_cell.length_a   1.000
_cell.length_b   1.000
_cell.length_c   1.000
_cell.angle_alpha   90.00
_cell.angle_beta   90.00
_cell.angle_gamma   90.00
#
_symmetry.space_group_name_H-M   'P 1'
#
loop_
_entity.id
_entity.type
_entity.pdbx_description
1 polymer ?
#
loop_
_entity_poly.entity_id
_entity_poly.type
_entity_poly.pdbx_seq_one_letter_code
_entity_poly.pdbx_strand_id
1 'polypeptide(L)'
;MVEAPSYKPILYVIGGLYFLVQLALPLRQHFIKDNVLWTEEGHRMSWRMMLRNRSGTIEFKVVEKESGTTKIITIDDYLSKKQRRRIAAYPDFIWQFAQHLKKEYAEKGIPISVYAINSRVSINGRPTRAFIDPKVDLATAKWDYFRHNDWILPSQLSSSTKTNSHINKPDSKRSAPQSASEANDDTKVDP
;
A
#
# COMPACT_ATOMS: atom_id res chain seq x y z
N MET A 1 61.88 14.84 -10.65
CA MET A 1 60.91 13.82 -11.11
C MET A 1 59.95 13.61 -9.96
N VAL A 2 58.65 13.86 -10.15
CA VAL A 2 57.67 13.64 -9.08
C VAL A 2 57.30 12.16 -9.10
N GLU A 3 57.84 11.38 -8.17
CA GLU A 3 57.45 9.97 -8.00
C GLU A 3 56.00 9.92 -7.53
N ALA A 4 55.16 9.25 -8.31
CA ALA A 4 53.76 9.16 -7.99
C ALA A 4 53.57 8.19 -6.81
N PRO A 5 52.95 8.62 -5.71
CA PRO A 5 52.89 7.84 -4.48
C PRO A 5 52.11 6.52 -4.64
N SER A 6 52.59 5.48 -3.95
CA SER A 6 52.14 4.08 -4.00
C SER A 6 50.78 3.82 -3.32
N TYR A 7 49.85 4.78 -3.33
CA TYR A 7 48.47 4.59 -2.85
C TYR A 7 47.46 4.45 -4.01
N LYS A 8 47.89 4.63 -5.26
CA LYS A 8 47.06 4.45 -6.47
C LYS A 8 46.26 3.14 -6.50
N PRO A 9 46.83 1.95 -6.21
CA PRO A 9 46.04 0.71 -6.24
C PRO A 9 44.95 0.68 -5.15
N ILE A 10 45.24 1.21 -3.96
CA ILE A 10 44.27 1.32 -2.86
C ILE A 10 43.13 2.26 -3.23
N LEU A 11 43.42 3.40 -3.87
CA LEU A 11 42.40 4.32 -4.36
C LEU A 11 41.50 3.67 -5.42
N TYR A 12 42.06 2.86 -6.33
CA TYR A 12 41.24 2.14 -7.32
C TYR A 12 40.34 1.09 -6.68
N VAL A 13 40.81 0.37 -5.65
CA VAL A 13 40.00 -0.60 -4.91
C VAL A 13 38.86 0.09 -4.15
N ILE A 14 39.19 1.16 -3.40
CA ILE A 14 38.17 1.93 -2.65
C ILE A 14 37.17 2.59 -3.62
N GLY A 15 37.66 3.18 -4.72
CA GLY A 15 36.82 3.76 -5.76
C GLY A 15 35.91 2.73 -6.42
N GLY A 16 36.45 1.56 -6.79
CA GLY A 16 35.67 0.46 -7.36
C GLY A 16 34.58 -0.03 -6.41
N LEU A 17 34.92 -0.23 -5.13
CA LEU A 17 33.94 -0.60 -4.11
C LEU A 17 32.85 0.47 -3.93
N TYR A 18 33.24 1.75 -3.92
CA TYR A 18 32.30 2.87 -3.84
C TYR A 18 31.33 2.88 -5.02
N PHE A 19 31.83 2.73 -6.25
CA PHE A 19 30.98 2.65 -7.45
C PHE A 19 30.04 1.45 -7.42
N LEU A 20 30.51 0.28 -6.96
CA LEU A 20 29.66 -0.89 -6.79
C LEU A 20 28.54 -0.64 -5.79
N VAL A 21 28.83 0.00 -4.64
CA VAL A 21 27.79 0.35 -3.66
C VAL A 21 26.80 1.37 -4.25
N GLN A 22 27.28 2.38 -4.97
CA GLN A 22 26.43 3.39 -5.61
C GLN A 22 25.49 2.81 -6.67
N LEU A 23 25.87 1.70 -7.32
CA LEU A 23 25.00 0.97 -8.26
C LEU A 23 24.11 -0.05 -7.55
N ALA A 24 24.63 -0.77 -6.55
CA ALA A 24 23.89 -1.81 -5.86
C ALA A 24 22.68 -1.26 -5.09
N LEU A 25 22.80 -0.07 -4.48
CA LEU A 25 21.70 0.58 -3.75
C LEU A 25 20.45 0.86 -4.62
N PRO A 26 20.55 1.52 -5.78
CA PRO A 26 19.40 1.76 -6.65
C PRO A 26 18.90 0.48 -7.36
N LEU A 27 19.79 -0.45 -7.70
CA LEU A 27 19.42 -1.72 -8.34
C LEU A 27 18.71 -2.69 -7.39
N ARG A 28 18.92 -2.59 -6.08
CA ARG A 28 18.29 -3.41 -5.03
C ARG A 28 16.77 -3.56 -5.21
N GLN A 29 16.11 -2.51 -5.70
CA GLN A 29 14.67 -2.46 -5.91
C GLN A 29 14.13 -3.59 -6.83
N HIS A 30 14.97 -4.15 -7.72
CA HIS A 30 14.58 -5.27 -8.59
C HIS A 30 14.49 -6.63 -7.88
N PHE A 31 15.08 -6.77 -6.69
CA PHE A 31 15.11 -8.02 -5.94
C PHE A 31 13.95 -8.17 -4.95
N ILE A 32 13.09 -7.16 -4.81
CA ILE A 32 11.94 -7.15 -3.90
C ILE A 32 10.70 -7.59 -4.69
N LYS A 33 9.94 -8.54 -4.14
CA LYS A 33 8.89 -9.31 -4.84
C LYS A 33 7.63 -8.54 -5.26
N ASP A 34 7.56 -7.23 -5.10
CA ASP A 34 6.36 -6.45 -5.43
C ASP A 34 6.69 -5.05 -5.96
N ASN A 35 5.67 -4.34 -6.44
CA ASN A 35 5.82 -2.98 -6.93
C ASN A 35 6.28 -2.06 -5.79
N VAL A 36 7.48 -1.52 -5.92
CA VAL A 36 8.11 -0.59 -4.97
C VAL A 36 7.24 0.64 -4.69
N LEU A 37 6.38 1.03 -5.63
CA LEU A 37 5.40 2.10 -5.41
C LEU A 37 4.36 1.72 -4.36
N TRP A 38 4.00 0.44 -4.25
CA TRP A 38 3.00 -0.06 -3.32
C TRP A 38 3.57 -0.32 -1.93
N THR A 39 4.56 -1.21 -1.82
CA THR A 39 5.13 -1.64 -0.53
C THR A 39 6.05 -0.59 0.10
N GLU A 40 6.56 0.37 -0.67
CA GLU A 40 7.65 1.31 -0.29
C GLU A 40 8.98 0.66 0.05
N GLU A 41 9.05 -0.67 -0.01
CA GLU A 41 10.24 -1.43 0.29
C GLU A 41 11.27 -1.21 -0.82
N GLY A 42 12.45 -0.71 -0.46
CA GLY A 42 13.50 -0.39 -1.41
C GLY A 42 13.27 0.88 -2.24
N HIS A 43 12.24 1.69 -1.92
CA HIS A 43 12.05 3.01 -2.57
C HIS A 43 13.07 4.04 -2.08
N ARG A 44 13.45 3.97 -0.79
CA ARG A 44 14.49 4.82 -0.19
C ARG A 44 15.83 4.55 -0.89
N MET A 45 16.45 5.61 -1.43
CA MET A 45 17.67 5.56 -2.27
C MET A 45 17.50 4.97 -3.68
N SER A 46 16.27 4.79 -4.16
CA SER A 46 16.02 4.38 -5.56
C SER A 46 15.97 5.59 -6.50
N TRP A 47 16.39 5.41 -7.75
CA TRP A 47 16.32 6.47 -8.78
C TRP A 47 14.89 6.92 -9.12
N ARG A 48 13.84 6.18 -8.70
CA ARG A 48 12.42 6.46 -9.00
C ARG A 48 11.73 7.28 -7.91
N MET A 49 12.48 8.10 -7.18
CA MET A 49 12.01 8.72 -5.93
C MET A 49 10.89 9.77 -6.11
N MET A 50 10.72 10.35 -7.29
CA MET A 50 9.94 11.60 -7.44
C MET A 50 8.57 11.50 -8.14
N LEU A 51 8.08 10.31 -8.52
CA LEU A 51 6.80 10.17 -9.24
C LEU A 51 5.73 9.42 -8.42
N ARG A 52 5.27 9.99 -7.29
CA ARG A 52 4.09 9.47 -6.60
C ARG A 52 3.23 10.51 -5.89
N ASN A 53 1.91 10.34 -6.04
CA ASN A 53 0.90 10.85 -5.12
C ASN A 53 0.27 9.65 -4.40
N ARG A 54 0.25 9.67 -3.06
CA ARG A 54 -0.40 8.64 -2.24
C ARG A 54 -1.42 9.28 -1.32
N SER A 55 -2.57 8.66 -1.24
CA SER A 55 -3.61 9.00 -0.27
C SER A 55 -4.20 7.72 0.29
N GLY A 56 -4.69 7.76 1.52
CA GLY A 56 -5.28 6.59 2.14
C GLY A 56 -6.10 6.93 3.36
N THR A 57 -6.72 5.90 3.91
CA THR A 57 -7.49 5.90 5.16
C THR A 57 -7.00 4.76 6.03
N ILE A 58 -7.00 4.96 7.34
CA ILE A 58 -6.64 3.93 8.32
C ILE A 58 -7.30 4.26 9.65
N GLU A 59 -7.65 3.22 10.39
CA GLU A 59 -8.11 3.29 11.77
C GLU A 59 -7.29 2.29 12.61
N PHE A 60 -7.05 2.60 13.88
CA PHE A 60 -6.32 1.72 14.78
C PHE A 60 -7.26 1.13 15.82
N LYS A 61 -7.26 -0.20 15.91
CA LYS A 61 -7.98 -0.97 16.92
C LYS A 61 -6.97 -1.48 17.95
N VAL A 62 -7.13 -1.07 19.19
CA VAL A 62 -6.32 -1.50 20.32
C VAL A 62 -7.11 -2.53 21.12
N VAL A 63 -6.46 -3.65 21.46
CA VAL A 63 -7.03 -4.70 22.29
C VAL A 63 -6.15 -4.90 23.50
N GLU A 64 -6.71 -4.69 24.69
CA GLU A 64 -6.05 -4.94 25.97
C GLU A 64 -5.96 -6.45 26.21
N LYS A 65 -4.77 -6.98 26.50
CA LYS A 65 -4.56 -8.43 26.67
C LYS A 65 -5.15 -8.96 27.98
N GLU A 66 -5.23 -8.13 29.01
CA GLU A 66 -5.72 -8.52 30.34
C GLU A 66 -7.24 -8.42 30.46
N SER A 67 -7.84 -7.33 29.98
CA SER A 67 -9.28 -7.09 30.11
C SER A 67 -10.09 -7.61 28.91
N GLY A 68 -9.43 -7.88 27.78
CA GLY A 68 -10.09 -8.19 26.50
C GLY A 68 -10.83 -6.98 25.88
N THR A 69 -10.73 -5.81 26.49
CA THR A 69 -11.42 -4.60 26.03
C THR A 69 -10.84 -4.14 24.71
N THR A 70 -11.71 -3.89 23.75
CA THR A 70 -11.36 -3.32 22.45
C THR A 70 -11.68 -1.83 22.44
N LYS A 71 -10.72 -1.01 22.01
CA LYS A 71 -10.89 0.44 21.82
C LYS A 71 -10.46 0.83 20.41
N ILE A 72 -11.23 1.72 19.78
CA ILE A 72 -10.85 2.33 18.49
C ILE A 72 -10.19 3.67 18.81
N ILE A 73 -8.99 3.88 18.26
CA ILE A 73 -8.21 5.09 18.50
C ILE A 73 -8.46 6.09 17.38
N THR A 74 -8.88 7.29 17.77
CA THR A 74 -9.00 8.44 16.88
C THR A 74 -7.62 9.05 16.66
N ILE A 75 -7.09 8.92 15.45
CA ILE A 75 -5.74 9.38 15.07
C ILE A 75 -5.63 10.91 15.16
N ASP A 76 -6.73 11.63 14.95
CA ASP A 76 -6.79 13.10 14.99
C ASP A 76 -6.47 13.67 16.38
N ASP A 77 -6.62 12.88 17.46
CA ASP A 77 -6.29 13.31 18.83
C ASP A 77 -4.77 13.28 19.09
N TYR A 78 -4.04 12.47 18.32
CA TYR A 78 -2.60 12.27 18.49
C TYR A 78 -1.77 13.09 17.50
N LEU A 79 -2.31 13.39 16.32
CA LEU A 79 -1.52 13.75 15.15
C LEU A 79 -2.12 14.94 14.42
N SER A 80 -1.24 15.81 13.92
CA SER A 80 -1.67 16.90 13.04
C SER A 80 -2.28 16.37 11.74
N LYS A 81 -3.13 17.18 11.09
CA LYS A 81 -3.74 16.87 9.78
C LYS A 81 -2.71 16.42 8.72
N LYS A 82 -1.48 16.96 8.75
CA LYS A 82 -0.39 16.59 7.84
C LYS A 82 0.16 15.19 8.16
N GLN A 83 0.38 14.87 9.43
CA GLN A 83 0.89 13.57 9.86
C GLN A 83 -0.13 12.45 9.62
N ARG A 84 -1.42 12.72 9.87
CA ARG A 84 -2.51 11.77 9.59
C ARG A 84 -2.50 11.28 8.14
N ARG A 85 -2.33 12.18 7.18
CA ARG A 85 -2.24 11.83 5.75
C ARG A 85 -1.05 10.92 5.45
N ARG A 86 0.08 11.09 6.16
CA ARG A 86 1.26 10.23 6.01
C ARG A 86 1.02 8.86 6.63
N ILE A 87 0.50 8.79 7.85
CA ILE A 87 0.20 7.51 8.50
C ILE A 87 -0.80 6.69 7.69
N ALA A 88 -1.80 7.31 7.10
CA ALA A 88 -2.80 6.57 6.32
C ALA A 88 -2.28 5.98 5.00
N ALA A 89 -1.10 6.40 4.51
CA ALA A 89 -0.60 6.01 3.20
C ALA A 89 0.74 5.24 3.22
N TYR A 90 1.45 5.27 4.35
CA TYR A 90 2.84 4.82 4.44
C TYR A 90 3.00 3.75 5.52
N PRO A 91 3.59 2.59 5.20
CA PRO A 91 3.64 1.44 6.11
C PRO A 91 4.53 1.69 7.33
N ASP A 92 5.63 2.42 7.15
CA ASP A 92 6.58 2.78 8.22
C ASP A 92 5.93 3.65 9.29
N PHE A 93 5.17 4.66 8.88
CA PHE A 93 4.42 5.52 9.78
C PHE A 93 3.33 4.74 10.54
N ILE A 94 2.67 3.76 9.90
CA ILE A 94 1.67 2.90 10.56
C ILE A 94 2.33 2.08 11.66
N TRP A 95 3.45 1.43 11.35
CA TRP A 95 4.19 0.62 12.32
C TRP A 95 4.74 1.48 13.46
N GLN A 96 5.34 2.64 13.15
CA GLN A 96 5.85 3.56 14.17
C GLN A 96 4.75 4.03 15.13
N PHE A 97 3.55 4.33 14.62
CA PHE A 97 2.42 4.72 15.46
C PHE A 97 1.96 3.57 16.36
N ALA A 98 1.92 2.33 15.85
CA ALA A 98 1.61 1.15 16.65
C ALA A 98 2.63 0.93 17.79
N GLN A 99 3.92 1.12 17.52
CA GLN A 99 4.97 1.04 18.55
C GLN A 99 4.87 2.19 19.57
N HIS A 100 4.46 3.38 19.14
CA HIS A 100 4.20 4.51 20.04
C HIS A 100 3.06 4.19 21.02
N LEU A 101 1.93 3.69 20.52
CA LEU A 101 0.80 3.27 21.36
C LEU A 101 1.23 2.16 22.33
N LYS A 102 1.99 1.17 21.87
CA LYS A 102 2.52 0.11 22.74
C LYS A 102 3.31 0.68 23.91
N LYS A 103 4.18 1.66 23.66
CA LYS A 103 4.99 2.29 24.70
C LYS A 103 4.12 3.06 25.70
N GLU A 104 3.18 3.87 25.21
CA GLU A 104 2.28 4.66 26.05
C GLU A 104 1.43 3.80 26.99
N TYR A 105 0.89 2.68 26.49
CA TYR A 105 0.10 1.76 27.31
C TYR A 105 0.97 0.91 28.24
N ALA A 106 2.21 0.58 27.83
CA ALA A 106 3.16 -0.09 28.71
C ALA A 106 3.57 0.79 29.91
N GLU A 107 3.66 2.12 29.74
CA GLU A 107 3.87 3.06 30.86
C GLU A 107 2.70 3.06 31.85
N LYS A 108 1.49 2.73 31.39
CA LYS A 108 0.30 2.53 32.23
C LYS A 108 0.19 1.12 32.81
N GLY A 109 1.14 0.23 32.51
CA GLY A 109 1.14 -1.17 32.93
C GLY A 109 0.17 -2.06 32.17
N ILE A 110 -0.39 -1.60 31.04
CA ILE A 110 -1.41 -2.33 30.28
C ILE A 110 -0.78 -2.93 29.01
N PRO A 111 -0.64 -4.26 28.91
CA PRO A 111 -0.16 -4.89 27.68
C PRO A 111 -1.26 -4.86 26.62
N ILE A 112 -0.94 -4.28 25.45
CA ILE A 112 -1.89 -4.14 24.33
C ILE A 112 -1.44 -4.87 23.07
N SER A 113 -2.41 -5.15 22.19
CA SER A 113 -2.21 -5.54 20.79
C SER A 113 -2.83 -4.46 19.89
N VAL A 114 -2.15 -4.11 18.80
CA VAL A 114 -2.57 -3.02 17.91
C VAL A 114 -2.82 -3.55 16.52
N TYR A 115 -4.02 -3.35 16.00
CA TYR A 115 -4.44 -3.78 14.67
C TYR A 115 -4.78 -2.57 13.81
N ALA A 116 -4.29 -2.55 12.57
CA ALA A 116 -4.68 -1.55 11.58
C ALA A 116 -5.92 -2.02 10.82
N ILE A 117 -7.06 -1.41 11.09
CA ILE A 117 -8.33 -1.72 10.40
C ILE A 117 -8.64 -0.66 9.35
N ASN A 118 -9.46 -1.02 8.36
CA ASN A 118 -9.88 -0.11 7.28
C ASN A 118 -8.72 0.59 6.55
N SER A 119 -7.53 -0.03 6.56
CA SER A 119 -6.33 0.49 5.91
C SER A 119 -6.47 0.36 4.39
N ARG A 120 -6.73 1.49 3.71
CA ARG A 120 -6.89 1.54 2.25
C ARG A 120 -6.00 2.62 1.66
N VAL A 121 -5.29 2.30 0.58
CA VAL A 121 -4.38 3.24 -0.09
C VAL A 121 -4.69 3.34 -1.59
N SER A 122 -4.64 4.57 -2.09
CA SER A 122 -4.65 4.94 -3.51
C SER A 122 -3.28 5.49 -3.90
N ILE A 123 -2.80 5.10 -5.07
CA ILE A 123 -1.51 5.52 -5.62
C ILE A 123 -1.77 6.09 -7.01
N ASN A 124 -1.32 7.33 -7.25
CA ASN A 124 -1.44 8.02 -8.53
C ASN A 124 -2.87 8.02 -9.11
N GLY A 125 -3.88 8.19 -8.26
CA GLY A 125 -5.28 8.25 -8.67
C GLY A 125 -5.94 6.90 -8.96
N ARG A 126 -5.27 5.77 -8.70
CA ARG A 126 -5.86 4.43 -8.84
C ARG A 126 -6.90 4.13 -7.75
N PRO A 127 -7.81 3.16 -7.95
CA PRO A 127 -8.77 2.75 -6.93
C PRO A 127 -8.11 2.37 -5.60
N THR A 128 -8.74 2.73 -4.48
CA THR A 128 -8.21 2.41 -3.14
C THR A 128 -8.28 0.90 -2.90
N ARG A 129 -7.18 0.32 -2.40
CA ARG A 129 -7.15 -1.10 -2.02
C ARG A 129 -6.62 -1.30 -0.60
N ALA A 130 -6.98 -2.44 -0.01
CA ALA A 130 -6.50 -2.84 1.31
C ALA A 130 -4.97 -2.90 1.33
N PHE A 131 -4.36 -2.26 2.32
CA PHE A 131 -2.91 -2.05 2.37
C PHE A 131 -2.22 -2.88 3.45
N ILE A 132 -2.78 -2.90 4.67
CA ILE A 132 -2.27 -3.65 5.81
C ILE A 132 -3.24 -4.77 6.19
N ASP A 133 -2.71 -5.93 6.60
CA ASP A 133 -3.54 -7.01 7.13
C ASP A 133 -4.14 -6.63 8.50
N PRO A 134 -5.48 -6.56 8.62
CA PRO A 134 -6.14 -6.20 9.88
C PRO A 134 -6.03 -7.27 10.98
N LYS A 135 -5.52 -8.47 10.65
CA LYS A 135 -5.37 -9.58 11.61
C LYS A 135 -4.00 -9.62 12.26
N VAL A 136 -3.03 -8.84 11.77
CA VAL A 136 -1.67 -8.85 12.32
C VAL A 136 -1.55 -7.83 13.46
N ASP A 137 -0.98 -8.28 14.58
CA ASP A 137 -0.62 -7.40 15.68
C ASP A 137 0.65 -6.61 15.34
N LEU A 138 0.46 -5.35 14.99
CA LEU A 138 1.53 -4.41 14.66
C LEU A 138 2.37 -4.00 15.88
N ALA A 139 1.87 -4.19 17.10
CA ALA A 139 2.65 -3.94 18.31
C ALA A 139 3.75 -4.98 18.51
N THR A 140 3.53 -6.21 18.02
CA THR A 140 4.48 -7.32 18.11
C THR A 140 5.25 -7.54 16.81
N ALA A 141 4.71 -7.12 15.66
CA ALA A 141 5.35 -7.25 14.35
C ALA A 141 6.73 -6.55 14.32
N LYS A 142 7.73 -7.24 13.75
CA LYS A 142 9.05 -6.68 13.49
C LYS A 142 9.06 -5.98 12.14
N TRP A 143 9.81 -4.89 12.07
CA TRP A 143 10.06 -4.18 10.81
C TRP A 143 11.34 -4.69 10.17
N ASP A 144 11.23 -5.28 8.98
CA ASP A 144 12.37 -5.66 8.17
C ASP A 144 12.64 -4.60 7.09
N TYR A 145 13.77 -3.89 7.21
CA TYR A 145 14.19 -2.87 6.23
C TYR A 145 14.73 -3.47 4.92
N PHE A 146 15.23 -4.70 5.01
CA PHE A 146 15.92 -5.37 3.91
C PHE A 146 15.02 -6.33 3.13
N ARG A 147 13.92 -6.79 3.74
CA ARG A 147 13.04 -7.83 3.23
C ARG A 147 11.59 -7.35 3.19
N HIS A 148 10.74 -8.16 2.54
CA HIS A 148 9.30 -7.92 2.53
C HIS A 148 8.70 -8.19 3.90
N ASN A 149 7.81 -7.32 4.33
CA ASN A 149 7.07 -7.45 5.57
C ASN A 149 5.73 -8.13 5.32
N ASP A 150 5.50 -9.30 5.93
CA ASP A 150 4.33 -10.15 5.66
C ASP A 150 2.97 -9.50 5.99
N TRP A 151 2.98 -8.45 6.81
CA TRP A 151 1.78 -7.70 7.19
C TRP A 151 1.38 -6.62 6.17
N ILE A 152 2.21 -6.35 5.16
CA ILE A 152 1.86 -5.51 4.01
C ILE A 152 1.23 -6.40 2.95
N LEU A 153 -0.03 -6.14 2.60
CA LEU A 153 -0.73 -6.92 1.59
C LEU A 153 -0.14 -6.69 0.20
N PRO A 154 -0.02 -7.72 -0.65
CA PRO A 154 0.56 -7.58 -1.98
C PRO A 154 -0.33 -6.72 -2.89
N SER A 155 0.31 -5.99 -3.78
CA SER A 155 -0.41 -5.23 -4.79
C SER A 155 -1.04 -6.18 -5.82
N GLN A 156 -2.37 -6.17 -5.98
CA GLN A 156 -3.01 -6.79 -7.16
C GLN A 156 -2.75 -5.98 -8.45
N LEU A 157 -1.64 -5.24 -8.54
CA LEU A 157 -1.27 -4.47 -9.74
C LEU A 157 -0.66 -5.36 -10.83
N SER A 158 -0.25 -6.59 -10.49
CA SER A 158 0.38 -7.56 -11.39
C SER A 158 -0.60 -8.54 -12.07
N SER A 159 -1.89 -8.53 -11.71
CA SER A 159 -2.85 -9.57 -12.15
C SER A 159 -3.60 -9.26 -13.46
N SER A 160 -3.02 -8.50 -14.41
CA SER A 160 -3.66 -8.27 -15.73
C SER A 160 -3.07 -9.07 -16.89
N THR A 161 -2.12 -9.98 -16.65
CA THR A 161 -1.54 -10.81 -17.73
C THR A 161 -1.70 -12.29 -17.40
N LYS A 162 -2.94 -12.77 -17.55
CA LYS A 162 -3.32 -14.14 -17.94
C LYS A 162 -4.84 -14.26 -17.92
N THR A 163 -5.50 -13.70 -18.93
CA THR A 163 -6.81 -14.20 -19.35
C THR A 163 -6.59 -14.93 -20.67
N ASN A 164 -6.39 -16.24 -20.55
CA ASN A 164 -6.32 -17.17 -21.66
C ASN A 164 -7.65 -17.17 -22.43
N SER A 165 -7.53 -17.10 -23.76
CA SER A 165 -8.23 -17.88 -24.79
C SER A 165 -9.69 -18.33 -24.57
N HIS A 166 -10.48 -18.09 -25.63
CA HIS A 166 -11.80 -18.66 -25.93
C HIS A 166 -13.00 -18.02 -25.22
N ILE A 167 -13.36 -16.80 -25.66
CA ILE A 167 -14.76 -16.37 -25.58
C ILE A 167 -15.52 -17.07 -26.71
N ASN A 168 -16.27 -18.09 -26.30
CA ASN A 168 -17.32 -18.73 -27.08
C ASN A 168 -18.38 -17.68 -27.45
N LYS A 169 -18.69 -17.57 -28.73
CA LYS A 169 -19.78 -16.75 -29.27
C LYS A 169 -21.11 -17.48 -29.02
N PRO A 170 -22.11 -16.89 -28.35
CA PRO A 170 -23.45 -17.44 -28.41
C PRO A 170 -24.13 -16.95 -29.69
N ASP A 171 -24.28 -17.84 -30.68
CA ASP A 171 -25.26 -17.66 -31.74
C ASP A 171 -26.67 -17.83 -31.14
N SER A 172 -27.46 -16.77 -31.19
CA SER A 172 -28.89 -16.81 -30.92
C SER A 172 -29.62 -16.05 -32.04
N LYS A 173 -29.96 -16.80 -33.10
CA LYS A 173 -30.99 -16.42 -34.07
C LYS A 173 -32.37 -16.53 -33.40
N ARG A 174 -33.21 -15.51 -33.58
CA ARG A 174 -34.69 -15.48 -33.69
C ARG A 174 -35.18 -14.10 -33.21
N SER A 175 -36.16 -13.39 -33.74
CA SER A 175 -36.97 -13.38 -34.96
C SER A 175 -37.81 -12.10 -34.78
N ALA A 176 -37.91 -11.22 -35.79
CA ALA A 176 -38.96 -10.18 -35.80
C ALA A 176 -40.34 -10.84 -36.04
N PRO A 177 -41.43 -10.21 -35.58
CA PRO A 177 -42.36 -9.56 -36.52
C PRO A 177 -42.78 -8.16 -35.99
N GLN A 178 -42.79 -7.13 -36.85
CA GLN A 178 -43.87 -6.68 -37.74
C GLN A 178 -45.09 -6.04 -37.05
N SER A 179 -45.38 -4.84 -37.57
CA SER A 179 -46.43 -3.86 -37.33
C SER A 179 -47.85 -4.38 -37.07
N ALA A 180 -48.56 -3.70 -36.17
CA ALA A 180 -50.00 -3.51 -36.25
C ALA A 180 -50.36 -2.08 -35.80
N SER A 181 -50.85 -1.31 -36.76
CA SER A 181 -51.62 -0.09 -36.59
C SER A 181 -53.07 -0.47 -36.30
N GLU A 182 -53.68 0.05 -35.24
CA GLU A 182 -55.13 0.12 -35.15
C GLU A 182 -55.57 1.24 -34.20
N ALA A 183 -56.59 1.97 -34.65
CA ALA A 183 -57.14 3.19 -34.09
C ALA A 183 -58.38 2.90 -33.21
N ASN A 184 -58.64 3.80 -32.26
CA ASN A 184 -59.95 4.23 -31.72
C ASN A 184 -59.61 5.19 -30.57
N ASP A 185 -59.77 6.52 -30.71
CA ASP A 185 -61.03 7.28 -30.68
C ASP A 185 -61.93 6.88 -29.50
N ASP A 186 -61.89 7.69 -28.43
CA ASP A 186 -63.09 8.01 -27.66
C ASP A 186 -62.90 9.29 -26.84
N THR A 187 -63.82 10.20 -27.10
CA THR A 187 -64.07 11.55 -26.57
C THR A 187 -64.72 11.59 -25.18
N LYS A 188 -64.30 12.53 -24.30
CA LYS A 188 -65.11 13.36 -23.35
C LYS A 188 -64.16 14.14 -22.40
N VAL A 189 -64.10 15.49 -22.31
CA VAL A 189 -65.09 16.52 -21.91
C VAL A 189 -65.61 16.20 -20.49
N ASP A 190 -65.22 16.87 -19.38
CA ASP A 190 -65.34 18.27 -18.91
C ASP A 190 -64.67 18.37 -17.50
N PRO A 191 -64.66 19.51 -16.78
CA PRO A 191 -64.84 20.92 -17.15
C PRO A 191 -63.59 21.81 -16.92
#